data_AF-A0A554NF49-F1
#
_entry.id   AF-A0A554NF49-F1
#
_cell.length_a   1.000
_cell.length_b   1.000
_cell.length_c   1.000
_cell.angle_alpha   90.00
_cell.angle_beta   90.00
_cell.angle_gamma   90.00
#
_symmetry.space_group_name_H-M   'P 1'
#
loop_
_entity.id
_entity.type
_entity.pdbx_description
1 polymer ?
#
loop_
_entity_poly.entity_id
_entity_poly.type
_entity_poly.pdbx_seq_one_letter_code
_entity_poly.pdbx_strand_id
1 'polypeptide(L)'
;MVRLNADESNPDELERIARGADAAREGWKRTLEEARAIADAREEEGYETLTVFAADTAPVAPEAGERDYWGLSYLVGSSDAEEAAAFHERTAFDETAVYQNQGQGGNVFIATECIDLEAGAILLIVGAYRMRLAPDLVRTATEAGRMFSHIRRGDGTVVASIEHEDAESFFPDPDAFYAYEVAGEPADTLPDPTGDDAAPSDPE
;
A
#
# COMPACT_ATOMS: atom_id res chain seq x y z
N MET A 1 -0.94 -29.28 -30.85
CA MET A 1 -2.10 -28.66 -30.15
C MET A 1 -2.09 -29.19 -28.72
N VAL A 2 -1.39 -28.50 -27.82
CA VAL A 2 -1.33 -28.84 -26.40
C VAL A 2 -2.59 -28.30 -25.76
N ARG A 3 -3.41 -29.18 -25.20
CA ARG A 3 -4.52 -28.77 -24.32
C ARG A 3 -3.89 -28.32 -23.01
N LEU A 4 -4.04 -27.04 -22.68
CA LEU A 4 -3.86 -26.56 -21.31
C LEU A 4 -4.96 -27.21 -20.48
N ASN A 5 -4.59 -28.16 -19.63
CA ASN A 5 -5.49 -28.66 -18.61
C ASN A 5 -5.70 -27.52 -17.59
N ALA A 6 -6.87 -26.91 -17.64
CA ALA A 6 -7.46 -26.31 -16.46
C ALA A 6 -7.79 -27.45 -15.49
N ASP A 7 -7.61 -27.21 -14.19
CA ASP A 7 -7.98 -28.08 -13.06
C ASP A 7 -6.87 -28.93 -12.42
N GLU A 8 -5.86 -28.28 -11.84
CA GLU A 8 -5.18 -28.79 -10.63
C GLU A 8 -4.85 -27.61 -9.71
N SER A 9 -5.86 -26.84 -9.29
CA SER A 9 -5.69 -25.94 -8.16
C SER A 9 -5.56 -26.79 -6.90
N ASN A 10 -4.37 -26.86 -6.31
CA ASN A 10 -4.12 -27.62 -5.09
C ASN A 10 -5.10 -27.16 -3.99
N PRO A 11 -5.90 -28.06 -3.36
CA PRO A 11 -6.87 -27.69 -2.34
C PRO A 11 -6.23 -26.91 -1.17
N ASP A 12 -4.97 -27.21 -0.83
CA ASP A 12 -4.23 -26.49 0.21
C ASP A 12 -3.88 -25.04 -0.20
N GLU A 13 -3.67 -24.82 -1.50
CA GLU A 13 -3.41 -23.49 -2.06
C GLU A 13 -4.69 -22.65 -2.11
N LEU A 14 -5.80 -23.25 -2.54
CA LEU A 14 -7.11 -22.61 -2.52
C LEU A 14 -7.53 -22.22 -1.11
N GLU A 15 -7.31 -23.10 -0.13
CA GLU A 15 -7.63 -22.81 1.26
C GLU A 15 -6.74 -21.69 1.83
N ARG A 16 -5.45 -21.65 1.46
CA ARG A 16 -4.54 -20.57 1.83
C ARG A 16 -4.97 -19.22 1.23
N ILE A 17 -5.34 -19.20 -0.05
CA ILE A 17 -5.86 -18.01 -0.75
C ILE A 17 -7.15 -17.53 -0.08
N ALA A 18 -8.07 -18.44 0.22
CA ALA A 18 -9.34 -18.10 0.88
C ALA A 18 -9.13 -17.50 2.27
N ARG A 19 -8.31 -18.13 3.13
CA ARG A 19 -7.98 -17.60 4.47
C ARG A 19 -7.29 -16.24 4.37
N GLY A 20 -6.39 -16.05 3.41
CA GLY A 20 -5.75 -14.77 3.16
C GLY A 20 -6.75 -13.68 2.74
N ALA A 21 -7.71 -14.02 1.88
CA ALA A 21 -8.76 -13.11 1.44
C ALA A 21 -9.71 -12.73 2.59
N ASP A 22 -10.08 -13.65 3.46
CA ASP A 22 -10.93 -13.38 4.62
C ASP A 22 -10.21 -12.49 5.64
N ALA A 23 -8.94 -12.79 5.96
CA ALA A 23 -8.14 -11.94 6.83
C ALA A 23 -7.97 -10.52 6.26
N ALA A 24 -7.81 -10.38 4.94
CA ALA A 24 -7.73 -9.08 4.28
C ALA A 24 -9.07 -8.31 4.38
N ARG A 25 -10.20 -8.99 4.18
CA ARG A 25 -11.54 -8.38 4.34
C ARG A 25 -11.80 -7.91 5.76
N GLU A 26 -11.43 -8.71 6.76
CA GLU A 26 -11.60 -8.36 8.17
C GLU A 26 -10.72 -7.17 8.57
N GLY A 27 -9.46 -7.16 8.13
CA GLY A 27 -8.54 -6.03 8.36
C GLY A 27 -9.06 -4.74 7.71
N TRP A 28 -9.56 -4.84 6.48
CA TRP A 28 -10.18 -3.71 5.79
C TRP A 28 -11.41 -3.19 6.53
N LYS A 29 -12.33 -4.08 6.93
CA LYS A 29 -13.54 -3.71 7.66
C LYS A 29 -13.20 -2.96 8.96
N ARG A 30 -12.21 -3.43 9.72
CA ARG A 30 -11.76 -2.75 10.94
C ARG A 30 -11.24 -1.35 10.65
N THR A 31 -10.44 -1.20 9.60
CA THR A 31 -9.88 0.10 9.19
C THR A 31 -10.99 1.08 8.79
N LEU A 32 -12.05 0.59 8.12
CA LEU A 32 -13.23 1.41 7.81
C LEU A 32 -13.96 1.87 9.08
N GLU A 33 -14.07 1.01 10.09
CA GLU A 33 -14.73 1.33 11.37
C GLU A 33 -13.88 2.33 12.17
N GLU A 34 -12.56 2.13 12.22
CA GLU A 34 -11.61 3.05 12.87
C GLU A 34 -11.60 4.43 12.19
N ALA A 35 -11.53 4.48 10.86
CA ALA A 35 -11.54 5.72 10.11
C ALA A 35 -12.82 6.54 10.35
N ARG A 36 -13.99 5.88 10.40
CA ARG A 36 -15.25 6.55 10.74
C ARG A 36 -15.25 7.07 12.17
N ALA A 37 -14.78 6.28 13.13
CA ALA A 37 -14.70 6.72 14.52
C ALA A 37 -13.78 7.92 14.70
N ILE A 38 -12.67 7.98 13.95
CA ILE A 38 -11.77 9.15 13.91
C ILE A 38 -12.52 10.36 13.35
N ALA A 39 -13.15 10.23 12.17
CA ALA A 39 -13.88 11.34 11.56
C ALA A 39 -14.98 11.88 12.49
N ASP A 40 -15.82 11.00 13.06
CA ASP A 40 -16.89 11.38 13.98
C ASP A 40 -16.33 12.14 15.20
N ALA A 41 -15.23 11.67 15.79
CA ALA A 41 -14.60 12.33 16.93
C ALA A 41 -14.07 13.74 16.58
N ARG A 42 -13.53 13.92 15.37
CA ARG A 42 -13.05 15.22 14.91
C ARG A 42 -14.19 16.19 14.61
N GLU A 43 -15.30 15.70 14.05
CA GLU A 43 -16.51 16.51 13.87
C GLU A 43 -17.10 16.97 15.21
N GLU A 44 -17.07 16.12 16.24
CA GLU A 44 -17.46 16.48 17.61
C GLU A 44 -16.55 17.57 18.21
N GLU A 45 -15.27 17.61 17.83
CA GLU A 45 -14.32 18.67 18.16
C GLU A 45 -14.52 19.96 17.34
N GLY A 46 -15.38 19.93 16.32
CA GLY A 46 -15.75 21.06 15.49
C GLY A 46 -15.01 21.19 14.16
N TYR A 47 -14.26 20.15 13.76
CA TYR A 47 -13.59 20.12 12.45
C TYR A 47 -14.58 19.76 11.33
N GLU A 48 -14.38 20.36 10.15
CA GLU A 48 -14.96 19.85 8.90
C GLU A 48 -14.15 18.63 8.45
N THR A 49 -14.79 17.48 8.23
CA THR A 49 -14.09 16.27 7.80
C THR A 49 -14.48 15.82 6.40
N LEU A 50 -13.50 15.31 5.66
CA LEU A 50 -13.69 14.55 4.42
C LEU A 50 -12.93 13.24 4.53
N THR A 51 -13.63 12.11 4.34
CA THR A 51 -12.99 10.80 4.31
C THR A 51 -13.02 10.23 2.89
N VAL A 52 -11.86 9.82 2.37
CA VAL A 52 -11.74 9.17 1.07
C VAL A 52 -11.25 7.74 1.22
N PHE A 53 -11.90 6.81 0.51
CA PHE A 53 -11.53 5.40 0.52
C PHE A 53 -10.91 5.02 -0.81
N ALA A 54 -9.63 4.66 -0.79
CA ALA A 54 -8.92 4.22 -1.97
C ALA A 54 -9.37 2.82 -2.38
N ALA A 55 -9.65 2.66 -3.68
CA ALA A 55 -9.84 1.36 -4.30
C ALA A 55 -8.51 0.58 -4.44
N ASP A 56 -7.40 1.30 -4.58
CA ASP A 56 -6.04 0.76 -4.63
C ASP A 56 -5.05 1.78 -4.05
N THR A 57 -4.01 1.29 -3.38
CA THR A 57 -2.92 2.13 -2.86
C THR A 57 -1.58 1.54 -3.26
N ALA A 58 -0.79 2.33 -3.98
CA ALA A 58 0.51 1.92 -4.48
C ALA A 58 1.63 2.74 -3.83
N PRO A 59 2.64 2.10 -3.21
CA PRO A 59 3.91 2.73 -2.89
C PRO A 59 4.66 3.07 -4.18
N VAL A 60 5.04 4.34 -4.37
CA VAL A 60 5.74 4.81 -5.57
C VAL A 60 7.08 5.43 -5.15
N ALA A 61 8.19 4.81 -5.52
CA ALA A 61 9.53 5.38 -5.35
C ALA A 61 9.93 6.23 -6.58
N PRO A 62 10.84 7.20 -6.46
CA PRO A 62 11.27 8.07 -7.56
C PRO A 62 11.86 7.31 -8.75
N GLU A 63 12.51 6.17 -8.50
CA GLU A 63 13.17 5.36 -9.54
C GLU A 63 12.20 4.45 -10.31
N ALA A 64 10.91 4.43 -9.94
CA ALA A 64 9.88 3.63 -10.62
C ALA A 64 9.48 4.16 -12.02
N GLY A 65 10.16 5.20 -12.53
CA GLY A 65 10.31 5.55 -13.95
C GLY A 65 9.08 6.03 -14.73
N GLU A 66 7.87 5.73 -14.27
CA GLU A 66 6.62 6.01 -14.99
C GLU A 66 5.89 7.26 -14.47
N ARG A 67 6.31 7.82 -13.33
CA ARG A 67 5.58 8.90 -12.66
C ARG A 67 6.51 10.03 -12.22
N ASP A 68 6.03 11.26 -12.39
CA ASP A 68 6.74 12.48 -11.97
C ASP A 68 6.62 12.77 -10.45
N TYR A 69 6.12 11.80 -9.67
CA TYR A 69 5.89 11.92 -8.24
C TYR A 69 6.23 10.62 -7.50
N TRP A 70 6.47 10.71 -6.19
CA TRP A 70 6.78 9.58 -5.31
C TRP A 70 6.01 9.74 -4.00
N GLY A 71 5.68 8.65 -3.33
CA GLY A 71 4.82 8.64 -2.14
C GLY A 71 3.81 7.50 -2.17
N LEU A 72 2.80 7.56 -1.31
CA LEU A 72 1.63 6.68 -1.41
C LEU A 72 0.63 7.25 -2.41
N SER A 73 0.29 6.46 -3.42
CA SER A 73 -0.65 6.83 -4.47
C SER A 73 -2.00 6.13 -4.28
N TYR A 74 -3.03 6.90 -3.96
CA TYR A 74 -4.38 6.46 -3.65
C TYR A 74 -5.29 6.63 -4.86
N LEU A 75 -5.72 5.52 -5.45
CA LEU A 75 -6.72 5.52 -6.51
C LEU A 75 -8.12 5.59 -5.89
N VAL A 76 -8.87 6.65 -6.17
CA VAL A 76 -10.24 6.85 -5.65
C VAL A 76 -11.27 6.93 -6.78
N GLY A 77 -12.55 6.79 -6.41
CA GLY A 77 -13.66 6.99 -7.35
C GLY A 77 -13.78 8.44 -7.81
N SER A 78 -14.47 8.70 -8.93
CA SER A 78 -14.55 10.04 -9.52
C SER A 78 -15.21 11.07 -8.59
N SER A 79 -16.25 10.70 -7.82
CA SER A 79 -16.90 11.60 -6.85
C SER A 79 -15.91 12.02 -5.76
N ASP A 80 -15.30 11.03 -5.10
CA ASP A 80 -14.29 11.26 -4.05
C ASP A 80 -13.10 12.08 -4.57
N ALA A 81 -12.69 11.86 -5.83
CA ALA A 81 -11.61 12.65 -6.44
C ALA A 81 -11.98 14.12 -6.63
N GLU A 82 -13.23 14.42 -7.00
CA GLU A 82 -13.72 15.79 -7.15
C GLU A 82 -13.85 16.48 -5.79
N GLU A 83 -14.39 15.78 -4.80
CA GLU A 83 -14.51 16.27 -3.43
C GLU A 83 -13.14 16.52 -2.80
N ALA A 84 -12.19 15.58 -2.96
CA ALA A 84 -10.83 15.73 -2.48
C ALA A 84 -10.10 16.90 -3.14
N ALA A 85 -10.27 17.10 -4.45
CA ALA A 85 -9.68 18.25 -5.15
C ALA A 85 -10.18 19.57 -4.57
N ALA A 86 -11.51 19.72 -4.44
CA ALA A 86 -12.11 20.92 -3.88
C ALA A 86 -11.73 21.15 -2.41
N PHE A 87 -11.56 20.08 -1.63
CA PHE A 87 -11.10 20.13 -0.24
C PHE A 87 -9.65 20.60 -0.15
N HIS A 88 -8.77 20.01 -0.96
CA HIS A 88 -7.36 20.36 -1.04
C HIS A 88 -7.12 21.80 -1.52
N GLU A 89 -7.93 22.32 -2.45
CA GLU A 89 -7.77 23.71 -2.94
C GLU A 89 -7.96 24.79 -1.85
N ARG A 90 -8.65 24.45 -0.74
CA ARG A 90 -8.96 25.38 0.35
C ARG A 90 -8.25 25.07 1.67
N THR A 91 -7.35 24.08 1.69
CA THR A 91 -6.65 23.61 2.89
C THR A 91 -5.14 23.52 2.65
N ALA A 92 -4.36 23.69 3.72
CA ALA A 92 -2.90 23.64 3.69
C ALA A 92 -2.32 22.33 4.27
N PHE A 93 -3.05 21.65 5.16
CA PHE A 93 -2.64 20.41 5.84
C PHE A 93 -1.26 20.49 6.51
N ASP A 94 -1.14 21.32 7.54
CA ASP A 94 0.10 21.55 8.30
C ASP A 94 0.48 20.40 9.23
N GLU A 95 -0.48 19.58 9.66
CA GLU A 95 -0.24 18.48 10.59
C GLU A 95 -0.69 17.13 10.02
N THR A 96 -0.05 16.06 10.47
CA THR A 96 -0.35 14.70 10.01
C THR A 96 -0.39 13.71 11.16
N ALA A 97 -1.40 12.84 11.17
CA ALA A 97 -1.41 11.63 12.00
C ALA A 97 -1.63 10.40 11.12
N VAL A 98 -0.92 9.31 11.44
CA VAL A 98 -1.00 8.05 10.68
C VAL A 98 -1.42 6.93 11.61
N TYR A 99 -2.46 6.21 11.19
CA TYR A 99 -2.97 5.03 11.88
C TYR A 99 -2.80 3.85 10.95
N GLN A 100 -2.09 2.81 11.39
CA GLN A 100 -1.83 1.64 10.57
C GLN A 100 -2.02 0.33 11.33
N ASN A 101 -2.44 -0.68 10.58
CA ASN A 101 -2.56 -2.04 11.08
C ASN A 101 -1.96 -3.01 10.06
N GLN A 102 -1.05 -3.86 10.54
CA GLN A 102 -0.45 -4.91 9.74
C GLN A 102 -1.38 -6.13 9.75
N GLY A 103 -2.03 -6.37 8.62
CA GLY A 103 -2.84 -7.56 8.39
C GLY A 103 -1.99 -8.78 8.04
N GLN A 104 -2.63 -9.96 8.09
CA GLN A 104 -1.97 -11.19 7.64
C GLN A 104 -1.55 -11.10 6.16
N GLY A 105 -0.44 -11.78 5.82
CA GLY A 105 0.07 -11.83 4.45
C GLY A 105 0.80 -10.57 3.97
N GLY A 106 1.24 -9.70 4.90
CA GLY A 106 1.98 -8.48 4.60
C GLY A 106 1.10 -7.40 3.96
N ASN A 107 -0.18 -7.35 4.32
CA ASN A 107 -1.05 -6.23 3.99
C ASN A 107 -0.87 -5.15 5.05
N VAL A 108 -0.71 -3.89 4.64
CA VAL A 108 -0.81 -2.74 5.52
C VAL A 108 -2.13 -2.06 5.22
N PHE A 109 -2.95 -1.89 6.25
CA PHE A 109 -4.11 -1.01 6.21
C PHE A 109 -3.72 0.29 6.87
N ILE A 110 -4.02 1.42 6.23
CA ILE A 110 -3.56 2.73 6.65
C ILE A 110 -4.70 3.75 6.55
N ALA A 111 -4.80 4.61 7.56
CA ALA A 111 -5.58 5.84 7.53
C ALA A 111 -4.64 7.01 7.83
N THR A 112 -4.55 7.95 6.90
CA THR A 112 -3.70 9.14 7.01
C THR A 112 -4.59 10.35 7.21
N GLU A 113 -4.47 10.96 8.37
CA GLU A 113 -5.21 12.15 8.78
C GLU A 113 -4.36 13.38 8.45
N CYS A 114 -4.80 14.17 7.46
CA CYS A 114 -4.18 15.42 7.05
C CYS A 114 -4.98 16.56 7.68
N ILE A 115 -4.35 17.37 8.53
CA ILE A 115 -5.04 18.30 9.41
C ILE A 115 -4.63 19.73 9.05
N ASP A 116 -5.63 20.57 8.79
CA ASP A 116 -5.47 22.03 8.71
C ASP A 116 -6.03 22.66 10.00
N LEU A 117 -5.12 23.05 10.89
CA LEU A 117 -5.49 23.59 12.20
C LEU A 117 -6.11 24.99 12.09
N GLU A 118 -5.71 25.79 11.09
CA GLU A 118 -6.21 27.15 10.90
C GLU A 118 -7.61 27.14 10.30
N ALA A 119 -7.85 26.30 9.30
CA ALA A 119 -9.16 26.14 8.67
C ALA A 119 -10.13 25.30 9.52
N GLY A 120 -9.63 24.53 10.48
CA GLY A 120 -10.42 23.57 11.24
C GLY A 120 -10.95 22.47 10.31
N ALA A 121 -10.09 21.93 9.45
CA ALA A 121 -10.48 20.97 8.42
C ALA A 121 -9.56 19.74 8.43
N ILE A 122 -10.13 18.56 8.18
CA ILE A 122 -9.40 17.28 8.18
C ILE A 122 -9.76 16.45 6.96
N LEU A 123 -8.73 16.00 6.24
CA LEU A 123 -8.85 15.01 5.18
C LEU A 123 -8.29 13.68 5.67
N LEU A 124 -9.16 12.67 5.75
CA LEU A 124 -8.79 11.31 6.12
C LEU A 124 -8.68 10.44 4.87
N ILE A 125 -7.47 10.00 4.54
CA ILE A 125 -7.18 9.17 3.37
C ILE A 125 -6.99 7.73 3.82
N VAL A 126 -7.89 6.84 3.40
CA VAL A 126 -7.88 5.44 3.81
C VAL A 126 -7.45 4.56 2.65
N GLY A 127 -6.51 3.66 2.89
CA GLY A 127 -5.97 2.79 1.86
C GLY A 127 -5.41 1.48 2.37
N ALA A 128 -4.94 0.66 1.44
CA ALA A 128 -4.27 -0.59 1.75
C ALA A 128 -3.22 -0.91 0.70
N TYR A 129 -2.02 -1.32 1.14
CA TYR A 129 -0.93 -1.71 0.25
C TYR A 129 -0.21 -2.94 0.78
N ARG A 130 0.71 -3.49 -0.02
CA ARG A 130 1.52 -4.65 0.36
C ARG A 130 2.90 -4.23 0.83
N MET A 131 3.34 -4.71 1.99
CA MET A 131 4.67 -4.39 2.55
C MET A 131 5.79 -4.67 1.56
N ARG A 132 5.69 -5.77 0.80
CA ARG A 132 6.68 -6.16 -0.22
C ARG A 132 6.88 -5.15 -1.37
N LEU A 133 5.94 -4.23 -1.57
CA LEU A 133 6.01 -3.21 -2.63
C LEU A 133 6.56 -1.87 -2.12
N ALA A 134 6.72 -1.72 -0.80
CA ALA A 134 7.13 -0.48 -0.16
C ALA A 134 8.64 -0.29 0.08
N PRO A 135 9.57 -1.27 0.01
CA PRO A 135 10.96 -1.07 0.45
C PRO A 135 11.64 0.17 -0.15
N ASP A 136 11.51 0.38 -1.45
CA ASP A 136 12.14 1.52 -2.13
C ASP A 136 11.52 2.87 -1.74
N LEU A 137 10.20 2.89 -1.51
CA LEU A 137 9.54 4.07 -0.97
C LEU A 137 10.00 4.34 0.46
N VAL A 138 10.09 3.31 1.31
CA VAL A 138 10.54 3.45 2.70
C VAL A 138 11.95 4.03 2.77
N ARG A 139 12.88 3.53 1.93
CA ARG A 139 14.24 4.10 1.81
C ARG A 139 14.18 5.57 1.42
N THR A 140 13.46 5.89 0.34
CA THR A 140 13.32 7.28 -0.15
C THR A 140 12.77 8.20 0.93
N ALA A 141 11.70 7.79 1.60
CA ALA A 141 11.02 8.56 2.64
C ALA A 141 11.91 8.81 3.85
N THR A 142 12.57 7.75 4.34
CA THR A 142 13.46 7.81 5.50
C THR A 142 14.68 8.68 5.21
N GLU A 143 15.27 8.55 4.02
CA GLU A 143 16.40 9.38 3.59
C GLU A 143 16.01 10.85 3.41
N ALA A 144 14.83 11.12 2.85
CA ALA A 144 14.32 12.48 2.66
C ALA A 144 13.78 13.11 3.96
N GLY A 145 13.47 12.30 4.97
CA GLY A 145 12.82 12.72 6.21
C GLY A 145 11.38 13.20 6.02
N ARG A 146 10.74 12.90 4.88
CA ARG A 146 9.38 13.36 4.54
C ARG A 146 8.64 12.32 3.72
N MET A 147 7.34 12.49 3.59
CA MET A 147 6.46 11.61 2.82
C MET A 147 5.46 12.40 1.98
N PHE A 148 4.85 11.74 1.01
CA PHE A 148 3.77 12.32 0.21
C PHE A 148 2.59 11.36 0.08
N SER A 149 1.39 11.93 0.11
CA SER A 149 0.15 11.25 -0.24
C SER A 149 -0.46 11.88 -1.48
N HIS A 150 -0.67 11.07 -2.52
CA HIS A 150 -1.24 11.51 -3.79
C HIS A 150 -2.60 10.86 -4.03
N ILE A 151 -3.65 11.67 -4.11
CA ILE A 151 -4.98 11.19 -4.50
C ILE A 151 -5.09 11.28 -6.02
N ARG A 152 -5.49 10.19 -6.67
CA ARG A 152 -5.62 10.14 -8.14
C ARG A 152 -6.91 9.49 -8.61
N ARG A 153 -7.30 9.86 -9.83
CA ARG A 153 -8.42 9.28 -10.57
C ARG A 153 -8.01 8.00 -11.31
N GLY A 154 -9.02 7.26 -11.80
CA GLY A 154 -8.82 6.07 -12.63
C GLY A 154 -8.06 6.30 -13.94
N ASP A 155 -8.04 7.54 -14.45
CA ASP A 155 -7.23 7.93 -15.62
C ASP A 155 -5.76 8.24 -15.28
N GLY A 156 -5.38 8.16 -14.00
CA GLY A 156 -4.03 8.42 -13.52
C GLY A 156 -3.77 9.88 -13.11
N THR A 157 -4.70 10.80 -13.37
CA THR A 157 -4.57 12.22 -12.99
C THR A 157 -4.53 12.36 -11.47
N VAL A 158 -3.48 13.02 -10.97
CA VAL A 158 -3.37 13.40 -9.55
C VAL A 158 -4.21 14.65 -9.30
N VAL A 159 -5.10 14.58 -8.32
CA VAL A 159 -6.03 15.66 -7.96
C VAL A 159 -5.66 16.37 -6.66
N ALA A 160 -4.91 15.70 -5.78
CA ALA A 160 -4.41 16.25 -4.52
C ALA A 160 -3.02 15.66 -4.25
N SER A 161 -2.10 16.48 -3.74
CA SER A 161 -0.76 16.03 -3.33
C SER A 161 -0.42 16.70 -2.01
N ILE A 162 -0.39 15.90 -0.95
CA ILE A 162 -0.12 16.36 0.40
C ILE A 162 1.33 15.98 0.75
N GLU A 163 2.11 16.95 1.22
CA GLU A 163 3.43 16.73 1.81
C GLU A 163 3.27 16.46 3.30
N HIS A 164 4.03 15.51 3.82
CA HIS A 164 4.07 15.16 5.24
C HIS A 164 5.51 15.33 5.73
N GLU A 165 5.70 16.14 6.76
CA GLU A 165 7.04 16.50 7.26
C GLU A 165 7.74 15.37 8.02
N ASP A 166 7.02 14.33 8.42
CA ASP A 166 7.56 13.22 9.20
C ASP A 166 7.32 11.87 8.52
N ALA A 167 8.39 11.27 7.99
CA ALA A 167 8.37 9.94 7.42
C ALA A 167 8.22 8.83 8.49
N GLU A 168 8.66 9.06 9.74
CA GLU A 168 8.59 8.06 10.81
C GLU A 168 7.14 7.76 11.22
N SER A 169 6.24 8.74 11.07
CA SER A 169 4.80 8.54 11.23
C SER A 169 4.25 7.45 10.28
N PHE A 170 4.75 7.35 9.05
CA PHE A 170 4.34 6.31 8.10
C PHE A 170 5.10 5.00 8.33
N PHE A 171 6.38 5.09 8.65
CA PHE A 171 7.29 3.95 8.76
C PHE A 171 8.04 3.96 10.10
N PRO A 172 7.34 3.71 11.23
CA PRO A 172 7.96 3.75 12.55
C PRO A 172 8.95 2.59 12.79
N ASP A 173 8.87 1.55 11.97
CA ASP A 173 9.83 0.44 11.93
C ASP A 173 10.18 0.11 10.47
N PRO A 174 11.12 0.84 9.85
CA PRO A 174 11.53 0.63 8.46
C PRO A 174 12.06 -0.78 8.18
N ASP A 175 12.77 -1.37 9.15
CA ASP A 175 13.39 -2.69 9.02
C ASP A 175 12.38 -3.80 8.77
N ALA A 176 11.15 -3.66 9.30
CA ALA A 176 10.05 -4.58 9.04
C ALA A 176 9.72 -4.67 7.54
N PHE A 177 9.86 -3.59 6.77
CA PHE A 177 9.58 -3.60 5.33
C PHE A 177 10.70 -4.27 4.53
N TYR A 178 11.96 -4.07 4.93
CA TYR A 178 13.11 -4.70 4.28
C TYR A 178 13.13 -6.22 4.46
N ALA A 179 12.64 -6.72 5.60
CA ALA A 179 12.49 -8.16 5.82
C ALA A 179 11.54 -8.83 4.80
N TYR A 180 10.53 -8.12 4.30
CA TYR A 180 9.60 -8.63 3.28
C TYR A 180 10.19 -8.63 1.86
N GLU A 181 11.21 -7.81 1.59
CA GLU A 181 11.97 -7.86 0.35
C GLU A 181 12.74 -9.18 0.27
N VAL A 182 13.45 -9.53 1.35
CA VAL A 182 14.29 -10.73 1.45
C VAL A 182 13.46 -12.02 1.49
N ALA A 183 12.28 -12.00 2.12
CA ALA A 183 11.35 -13.14 2.13
C ALA A 183 10.67 -13.40 0.77
N GLY A 184 10.86 -12.50 -0.20
CA GLY A 184 10.21 -12.50 -1.51
C GLY A 184 10.93 -13.26 -2.63
N GLU A 185 12.11 -13.85 -2.40
CA GLU A 185 12.74 -14.77 -3.36
C GLU A 185 12.20 -16.20 -3.16
N PRO A 186 11.26 -16.71 -4.00
CA PRO A 186 11.32 -18.12 -4.33
C PRO A 186 12.61 -18.31 -5.13
N ALA A 187 13.52 -19.13 -4.61
CA ALA A 187 14.62 -19.63 -5.42
C ALA A 187 14.02 -20.34 -6.65
N ASP A 188 13.96 -19.65 -7.79
CA ASP A 188 13.82 -20.25 -9.11
C ASP A 188 15.15 -20.91 -9.51
N THR A 189 15.79 -21.57 -8.54
CA THR A 189 16.88 -22.50 -8.80
C THR A 189 16.21 -23.82 -9.13
N LEU A 190 15.73 -23.92 -10.37
CA LEU A 190 15.58 -25.23 -11.00
C LEU A 190 16.90 -25.99 -10.77
N PRO A 191 16.87 -27.22 -10.23
CA PRO A 191 18.07 -28.03 -10.20
C PRO A 191 18.52 -28.24 -11.66
N ASP A 192 19.75 -27.85 -11.95
CA ASP A 192 20.42 -28.10 -13.22
C ASP A 192 20.25 -29.58 -13.61
N PRO A 193 19.51 -29.92 -14.68
CA PRO A 193 19.33 -31.30 -15.11
C PRO A 193 20.49 -31.80 -15.98
N THR A 194 21.72 -31.36 -15.70
CA THR A 194 22.92 -31.95 -16.29
C THR A 194 23.92 -32.40 -15.23
N GLY A 195 23.47 -33.34 -14.40
CA GLY A 195 24.38 -34.35 -13.84
C GLY A 195 24.89 -35.24 -14.97
N ASP A 196 26.03 -34.86 -15.52
CA ASP A 196 26.88 -35.68 -16.40
C ASP A 196 27.34 -36.93 -15.62
N ASP A 197 26.51 -37.98 -15.63
CA ASP A 197 26.91 -39.31 -15.17
C ASP A 197 27.72 -39.96 -16.31
N ALA A 198 28.99 -39.58 -16.34
CA ALA A 198 30.01 -40.26 -17.13
C ALA A 198 30.21 -41.69 -16.59
N ALA A 199 29.46 -42.64 -17.16
CA ALA A 199 29.80 -44.06 -17.04
C ALA A 199 30.83 -44.43 -18.13
N PRO A 200 32.02 -44.95 -17.77
CA PRO A 200 33.04 -45.33 -18.74
C PRO A 200 32.60 -46.58 -19.50
N SER A 201 32.71 -46.51 -20.83
CA SER A 201 32.62 -47.68 -21.71
C SER A 201 33.97 -48.42 -21.72
N ASP A 202 33.87 -49.74 -21.55
CA ASP A 202 34.85 -50.80 -21.86
C ASP A 202 36.07 -51.01 -20.93
N PRO A 203 36.44 -52.28 -20.65
CA PRO A 203 37.16 -53.06 -21.66
C PRO A 203 36.83 -54.58 -21.79
N GLU A 204 37.06 -55.04 -23.04
CA GLU A 204 37.53 -56.35 -23.55
C GLU A 204 36.64 -57.61 -23.49
#